data_AF-A0A926FML7-F1
#
_entry.id   AF-A0A926FML7-F1
#
_cell.length_a   1.000
_cell.length_b   1.000
_cell.length_c   1.000
_cell.angle_alpha   90.00
_cell.angle_beta   90.00
_cell.angle_gamma   90.00
#
_symmetry.space_group_name_H-M   'P 1'
#
loop_
_entity.id
_entity.type
_entity.pdbx_description
1 polymer ?
#
loop_
_entity_poly.entity_id
_entity_poly.type
_entity_poly.pdbx_seq_one_letter_code
_entity_poly.pdbx_strand_id
1 'polypeptide(L)'
;APEPEHIKLQHILISFTGKVPGKNITRSEAEASALAIQLLERARKGEDFDALVKQYTDDRHPGIYGLSNRGVAAAQGEYPRDRMVPAFGDVGFTLQPGDTGMAPYDPAKSPYGWHIIRRLE
;
A
#
# COMPACT_ATOMS: atom_id res chain seq x y z
N ALA A 1 -17.97 -12.10 -7.32
CA ALA A 1 -18.24 -11.02 -8.29
C ALA A 1 -16.98 -10.81 -9.12
N PRO A 2 -17.07 -10.33 -10.38
CA PRO A 2 -15.89 -9.88 -11.12
C PRO A 2 -15.16 -8.78 -10.34
N GLU A 3 -13.85 -8.69 -10.52
CA GLU A 3 -13.07 -7.57 -9.96
C GLU A 3 -13.61 -6.23 -10.53
N PRO A 4 -13.66 -5.16 -9.72
CA PRO A 4 -14.08 -3.84 -10.19
C PRO A 4 -13.12 -3.29 -11.24
N GLU A 5 -13.62 -2.42 -12.11
CA GLU A 5 -12.84 -1.79 -13.18
C GLU A 5 -11.87 -0.73 -12.64
N HIS A 6 -12.30 0.01 -11.62
CA HIS A 6 -11.57 1.10 -10.99
C HIS A 6 -11.64 0.96 -9.48
N ILE A 7 -10.54 1.26 -8.80
CA ILE A 7 -10.47 1.28 -7.34
C ILE A 7 -9.69 2.49 -6.88
N LYS A 8 -9.91 2.91 -5.64
CA LYS A 8 -9.06 3.88 -4.96
C LYS A 8 -8.70 3.36 -3.60
N LEU A 9 -7.46 3.58 -3.24
CA LEU A 9 -6.91 3.10 -1.99
C LEU A 9 -6.01 4.14 -1.38
N GLN A 10 -5.68 3.91 -0.12
CA GLN A 10 -4.66 4.63 0.61
C GLN A 10 -3.63 3.62 1.13
N HIS A 11 -2.36 4.00 1.19
CA HIS A 11 -1.31 3.10 1.67
C HIS A 11 -0.35 3.70 2.67
N ILE A 12 0.25 2.81 3.46
CA ILE A 12 1.39 3.08 4.31
C ILE A 12 2.52 2.18 3.83
N LEU A 13 3.53 2.76 3.18
CA LEU A 13 4.79 2.07 2.95
C LEU A 13 5.61 2.04 4.25
N ILE A 14 6.03 0.85 4.67
CA ILE A 14 7.02 0.62 5.72
C ILE A 14 8.23 -0.07 5.10
N SER A 15 9.31 0.67 4.98
CA SER A 15 10.56 0.25 4.35
C SER A 15 11.66 -0.01 5.39
N PHE A 16 12.82 -0.47 4.93
CA PHE A 16 14.02 -0.66 5.73
C PHE A 16 15.26 -0.15 4.99
N THR A 17 16.41 -0.19 5.65
CA THR A 17 17.68 0.33 5.14
C THR A 17 17.98 -0.16 3.72
N GLY A 18 18.22 0.79 2.82
CA GLY A 18 18.66 0.52 1.44
C GLY A 18 17.55 0.13 0.45
N LYS A 19 16.27 0.19 0.82
CA LYS A 19 15.16 -0.16 -0.09
C LYS A 19 14.48 1.01 -0.78
N VAL A 20 14.52 2.21 -0.21
CA VAL A 20 13.98 3.40 -0.85
C VAL A 20 15.13 4.34 -1.23
N PRO A 21 15.37 4.57 -2.53
CA PRO A 21 16.41 5.50 -2.99
C PRO A 21 16.20 6.90 -2.42
N GLY A 22 17.27 7.51 -1.91
CA GLY A 22 17.25 8.88 -1.39
C GLY A 22 16.58 9.07 -0.02
N LYS A 23 16.10 7.99 0.64
CA LYS A 23 15.62 8.06 2.02
C LYS A 23 16.61 7.42 2.99
N ASN A 24 16.91 8.14 4.06
CA ASN A 24 17.73 7.62 5.16
C ASN A 24 16.85 6.87 6.17
N ILE A 25 16.61 5.60 5.89
CA ILE A 25 15.87 4.69 6.76
C ILE A 25 16.89 3.85 7.53
N THR A 26 16.82 3.87 8.86
CA THR A 26 17.78 3.18 9.74
C THR A 26 17.27 1.84 10.28
N ARG A 27 15.97 1.57 10.15
CA ARG A 27 15.35 0.33 10.63
C ARG A 27 15.73 -0.86 9.76
N SER A 28 15.93 -1.98 10.43
CA SER A 28 16.15 -3.31 9.85
C SER A 28 14.88 -3.87 9.20
N GLU A 29 15.05 -4.91 8.39
CA GLU A 29 13.95 -5.65 7.78
C GLU A 29 12.98 -6.22 8.83
N ALA A 30 13.50 -6.74 9.95
CA ALA A 30 12.69 -7.28 11.04
C ALA A 30 11.87 -6.20 11.76
N GLU A 31 12.47 -5.03 12.00
CA GLU A 31 11.76 -3.88 12.60
C GLU A 31 10.68 -3.34 11.66
N ALA A 32 10.95 -3.28 10.36
CA ALA A 32 9.97 -2.89 9.35
C ALA A 32 8.78 -3.85 9.31
N SER A 33 9.04 -5.16 9.31
CA SER A 33 8.00 -6.19 9.36
C SER A 33 7.15 -6.09 10.63
N ALA A 34 7.78 -5.96 11.81
CA ALA A 34 7.09 -5.83 13.08
C ALA A 34 6.21 -4.56 13.13
N LEU A 35 6.74 -3.43 12.66
CA LEU A 35 5.99 -2.18 12.56
C LEU A 35 4.80 -2.32 11.60
N ALA A 36 4.99 -2.95 10.45
CA ALA A 36 3.92 -3.14 9.47
C ALA A 36 2.76 -3.99 10.04
N ILE A 37 3.08 -5.10 10.73
CA ILE A 37 2.09 -5.94 11.41
C ILE A 37 1.33 -5.13 12.47
N GLN A 38 2.05 -4.35 13.28
CA GLN A 38 1.43 -3.50 14.31
C GLN A 38 0.47 -2.47 13.70
N LEU A 39 0.86 -1.82 12.61
CA LEU A 39 0.03 -0.81 11.94
C LEU A 39 -1.20 -1.43 11.25
N LEU A 40 -1.06 -2.61 10.66
CA LEU A 40 -2.19 -3.36 10.11
C LEU A 40 -3.24 -3.66 11.18
N GLU A 41 -2.81 -4.12 12.36
CA GLU A 41 -3.72 -4.42 13.48
C GLU A 41 -4.40 -3.16 14.03
N ARG A 42 -3.67 -2.05 14.13
CA ARG A 42 -4.23 -0.74 14.52
C ARG A 42 -5.29 -0.24 13.53
N ALA A 43 -4.98 -0.30 12.23
CA ALA A 43 -5.91 0.06 11.17
C ALA A 43 -7.18 -0.82 11.18
N ARG A 44 -7.03 -2.13 11.37
CA ARG A 44 -8.16 -3.06 11.49
C ARG A 44 -9.03 -2.82 12.73
N LYS A 45 -8.45 -2.28 13.80
CA LYS A 45 -9.18 -1.86 15.02
C LYS A 45 -9.89 -0.51 14.86
N GLY A 46 -9.82 0.12 13.68
CA GLY A 46 -10.53 1.36 13.38
C GLY A 46 -9.77 2.63 13.75
N GLU A 47 -8.46 2.56 13.99
CA GLU A 47 -7.64 3.77 14.09
C GLU A 47 -7.65 4.55 12.77
N ASP A 48 -7.59 5.88 12.84
CA ASP A 48 -7.58 6.75 11.67
C ASP A 48 -6.40 6.42 10.75
N PHE A 49 -6.74 5.85 9.59
CA PHE A 49 -5.74 5.41 8.63
C PHE A 49 -4.94 6.58 8.06
N ASP A 50 -5.53 7.76 7.87
CA ASP A 50 -4.83 8.92 7.33
C ASP A 50 -3.79 9.45 8.33
N ALA A 51 -4.15 9.44 9.62
CA ALA A 51 -3.21 9.77 10.70
C ALA A 51 -2.03 8.77 10.73
N LEU A 52 -2.31 7.47 10.58
CA LEU A 52 -1.27 6.45 10.49
C LEU A 52 -0.35 6.67 9.26
N VAL A 53 -0.93 7.00 8.10
CA VAL A 53 -0.16 7.32 6.88
C VAL A 53 0.76 8.51 7.13
N LYS A 54 0.22 9.61 7.66
CA LYS A 54 0.97 10.83 7.93
C LYS A 54 2.13 10.60 8.89
N GLN A 55 1.95 9.73 9.87
CA GLN A 55 2.95 9.48 10.91
C GLN A 55 4.03 8.47 10.48
N TYR A 56 3.65 7.42 9.76
CA TYR A 56 4.52 6.24 9.60
C TYR A 56 5.01 6.00 8.17
N THR A 57 4.41 6.59 7.15
CA THR A 57 4.77 6.20 5.78
C THR A 57 6.19 6.63 5.37
N ASP A 58 6.92 5.69 4.79
CA ASP A 58 8.17 5.93 4.07
C ASP A 58 7.98 6.31 2.61
N ASP A 59 6.76 6.54 2.18
CA ASP A 59 6.48 7.17 0.90
C ASP A 59 6.08 8.65 1.13
N ARG A 60 4.91 9.06 0.67
CA ARG A 60 4.39 10.41 0.78
C ARG A 60 2.96 10.36 1.30
N HIS A 61 2.61 11.27 2.19
CA HIS A 61 1.22 11.57 2.49
C HIS A 61 0.60 12.39 1.34
N PRO A 62 -0.66 12.17 0.93
CA PRO A 62 -1.67 11.31 1.58
C PRO A 62 -1.61 9.83 1.19
N GLY A 63 -0.70 9.42 0.29
CA GLY A 63 -0.54 8.02 -0.08
C GLY A 63 -1.77 7.42 -0.75
N ILE A 64 -2.56 8.25 -1.45
CA ILE A 64 -3.80 7.85 -2.12
C ILE A 64 -3.53 7.61 -3.61
N TYR A 65 -4.01 6.48 -4.13
CA TYR A 65 -3.85 6.10 -5.53
C TYR A 65 -5.16 5.58 -6.10
N GLY A 66 -5.55 6.11 -7.25
CA GLY A 66 -6.57 5.51 -8.11
C GLY A 66 -5.92 4.48 -9.04
N LEU A 67 -6.60 3.37 -9.28
CA LEU A 67 -6.07 2.25 -10.06
C LEU A 67 -7.12 1.74 -11.05
N SER A 68 -6.71 1.55 -12.31
CA SER A 68 -7.53 0.84 -13.29
C SER A 68 -7.14 -0.63 -13.38
N ASN A 69 -8.13 -1.50 -13.55
CA ASN A 69 -7.91 -2.93 -13.65
C ASN A 69 -7.25 -3.31 -15.00
N ARG A 70 -6.80 -4.56 -15.10
CA ARG A 70 -6.19 -5.10 -16.32
C ARG A 70 -7.15 -4.99 -17.50
N GLY A 71 -6.67 -4.42 -18.60
CA GLY A 71 -7.47 -4.21 -19.81
C GLY A 71 -8.46 -3.05 -19.72
N VAL A 72 -8.49 -2.31 -18.61
CA VAL A 72 -9.32 -1.11 -18.42
C VAL A 72 -8.47 0.13 -18.63
N ALA A 73 -8.98 1.08 -19.41
CA ALA A 73 -8.31 2.35 -19.63
C ALA A 73 -8.23 3.15 -18.33
N ALA A 74 -7.04 3.65 -17.98
CA ALA A 74 -6.87 4.47 -16.79
C ALA A 74 -7.60 5.82 -16.93
N ALA A 75 -8.37 6.19 -15.92
CA ALA A 75 -8.93 7.53 -15.82
C ALA A 75 -7.83 8.55 -15.46
N GLN A 76 -8.16 9.84 -15.55
CA GLN A 76 -7.21 10.91 -15.25
C GLN A 76 -6.74 10.81 -13.78
N GLY A 77 -5.43 10.64 -13.59
CA GLY A 77 -4.82 10.51 -12.26
C GLY A 77 -4.82 9.08 -11.71
N GLU A 78 -5.29 8.09 -12.47
CA GLU A 78 -5.16 6.68 -12.13
C GLU A 78 -3.87 6.07 -12.68
N TYR A 79 -3.42 5.03 -12.00
CA TYR A 79 -2.33 4.18 -12.45
C TYR A 79 -2.88 2.84 -12.93
N PRO A 80 -2.51 2.37 -14.12
CA PRO A 80 -2.77 1.00 -14.53
C PRO A 80 -2.21 0.00 -13.51
N ARG A 81 -3.00 -1.02 -13.15
CA ARG A 81 -2.61 -2.06 -12.17
C ARG A 81 -1.25 -2.71 -12.49
N ASP A 82 -0.93 -2.87 -13.76
CA ASP A 82 0.33 -3.47 -14.26
C ASP A 82 1.55 -2.54 -14.14
N ARG A 83 1.34 -1.24 -13.90
CA ARG A 83 2.40 -0.25 -13.69
C ARG A 83 2.70 0.02 -12.22
N MET A 84 1.93 -0.55 -11.32
CA MET A 84 2.18 -0.50 -9.89
C MET A 84 2.93 -1.75 -9.43
N VAL A 85 3.51 -1.68 -8.24
CA VAL A 85 4.08 -2.86 -7.58
C VAL A 85 3.05 -4.00 -7.56
N PRO A 86 3.35 -5.20 -8.11
CA PRO A 86 2.36 -6.26 -8.31
C PRO A 86 1.54 -6.58 -7.06
N ALA A 87 2.20 -6.66 -5.91
CA ALA A 87 1.54 -7.00 -4.65
C ALA A 87 0.51 -5.94 -4.20
N PHE A 88 0.68 -4.69 -4.60
CA PHE A 88 -0.21 -3.59 -4.28
C PHE A 88 -1.54 -3.68 -5.01
N GLY A 89 -1.49 -3.95 -6.32
CA GLY A 89 -2.68 -4.20 -7.12
C GLY A 89 -3.37 -5.51 -6.71
N ASP A 90 -2.61 -6.57 -6.44
CA ASP A 90 -3.18 -7.86 -6.05
C ASP A 90 -3.91 -7.80 -4.70
N VAL A 91 -3.40 -7.04 -3.74
CA VAL A 91 -4.11 -6.82 -2.47
C VAL A 91 -5.25 -5.81 -2.68
N GLY A 92 -5.01 -4.66 -3.28
CA GLY A 92 -6.01 -3.59 -3.40
C GLY A 92 -7.32 -4.04 -4.08
N PHE A 93 -7.23 -4.80 -5.18
CA PHE A 93 -8.40 -5.25 -5.92
C PHE A 93 -9.19 -6.38 -5.23
N THR A 94 -8.58 -7.09 -4.26
CA THR A 94 -9.25 -8.16 -3.50
C THR A 94 -9.97 -7.65 -2.24
N LEU A 95 -9.61 -6.47 -1.75
CA LEU A 95 -10.25 -5.82 -0.61
C LEU A 95 -11.64 -5.28 -0.99
N GLN A 96 -12.56 -5.23 -0.02
CA GLN A 96 -13.79 -4.45 -0.13
C GLN A 96 -13.53 -3.00 0.32
N PRO A 97 -14.35 -2.02 -0.10
CA PRO A 97 -14.30 -0.66 0.44
C PRO A 97 -14.35 -0.63 1.97
N GLY A 98 -13.37 0.03 2.59
CA GLY A 98 -13.19 0.08 4.03
C GLY A 98 -12.29 -1.01 4.62
N ASP A 99 -11.99 -2.08 3.87
CA ASP A 99 -11.09 -3.13 4.34
C ASP A 99 -9.63 -2.70 4.29
N THR A 100 -8.83 -3.32 5.15
CA THR A 100 -7.38 -3.11 5.21
C THR A 100 -6.63 -4.44 5.07
N GLY A 101 -5.73 -4.48 4.08
CA GLY A 101 -4.83 -5.59 3.81
C GLY A 101 -3.37 -5.18 3.89
N MET A 102 -2.49 -6.12 3.60
CA MET A 102 -1.04 -5.88 3.57
C MET A 102 -0.38 -6.66 2.45
N ALA A 103 0.51 -6.00 1.72
CA ALA A 103 1.46 -6.62 0.81
C ALA A 103 2.83 -6.67 1.52
N PRO A 104 3.37 -7.88 1.80
CA PRO A 104 4.69 -8.00 2.42
C PRO A 104 5.82 -7.62 1.46
N TYR A 105 6.99 -7.31 2.01
CA TYR A 105 8.20 -7.13 1.22
C TYR A 105 8.50 -8.39 0.39
N ASP A 106 8.80 -8.16 -0.88
CA ASP A 106 9.25 -9.17 -1.83
C ASP A 106 10.17 -8.47 -2.84
N PRO A 107 11.41 -8.95 -3.05
CA PRO A 107 12.36 -8.29 -3.95
C PRO A 107 11.85 -8.05 -5.37
N ALA A 108 10.91 -8.87 -5.86
CA ALA A 108 10.35 -8.77 -7.20
C ALA A 108 9.00 -8.06 -7.23
N LYS A 109 8.13 -8.32 -6.24
CA LYS A 109 6.73 -7.86 -6.24
C LYS A 109 6.46 -6.63 -5.37
N SER A 110 7.32 -6.37 -4.39
CA SER A 110 7.22 -5.26 -3.44
C SER A 110 8.61 -4.83 -2.95
N PRO A 111 9.49 -4.36 -3.86
CA PRO A 111 10.91 -4.15 -3.56
C PRO A 111 11.16 -3.05 -2.53
N TYR A 112 10.17 -2.19 -2.28
CA TYR A 112 10.30 -1.04 -1.39
C TYR A 112 10.00 -1.37 0.08
N GLY A 113 9.33 -2.50 0.37
CA GLY A 113 8.98 -2.87 1.74
C GLY A 113 7.56 -3.43 1.86
N TRP A 114 6.98 -3.25 3.05
CA TRP A 114 5.61 -3.63 3.36
C TRP A 114 4.66 -2.49 3.01
N HIS A 115 3.55 -2.80 2.35
CA HIS A 115 2.48 -1.84 2.11
C HIS A 115 1.26 -2.27 2.89
N ILE A 116 0.86 -1.47 3.89
CA ILE A 116 -0.47 -1.58 4.48
C ILE A 116 -1.43 -0.81 3.57
N ILE A 117 -2.49 -1.45 3.11
CA ILE A 117 -3.35 -0.94 2.06
C ILE A 117 -4.78 -0.90 2.59
N ARG A 118 -5.40 0.27 2.58
CA ARG A 118 -6.82 0.45 2.87
C ARG A 118 -7.55 0.79 1.59
N ARG A 119 -8.60 0.04 1.28
CA ARG A 119 -9.45 0.36 0.14
C ARG A 119 -10.45 1.46 0.50
N LEU A 120 -10.49 2.51 -0.29
CA LEU A 120 -11.41 3.65 -0.13
C LEU A 120 -12.67 3.45 -0.98
N GLU A 121 -12.51 3.04 -2.23
CA GLU A 121 -13.58 2.71 -3.18
C GLU A 121 -13.21 1.52 -4.09
#